data_AF-A0A352VM48-F1
#
_entry.id   AF-A0A352VM48-F1
#
_cell.length_a   1.000
_cell.length_b   1.000
_cell.length_c   1.000
_cell.angle_alpha   90.00
_cell.angle_beta   90.00
_cell.angle_gamma   90.00
#
_symmetry.space_group_name_H-M   'P 1'
#
loop_
_entity.id
_entity.type
_entity.pdbx_description
1 polymer ?
#
loop_
_entity_poly.entity_id
_entity_poly.type
_entity_poly.pdbx_seq_one_letter_code
_entity_poly.pdbx_strand_id
1 'polypeptide(L)'
;RLWSGVAGWVLADDSMVPPEPRPAQWVFDRGDPVVWSLQGDSAGVRINVQRGDSVVADTLFRGGTSQSLGVMAPGLYSYRASSEAGEVLAVGRFDVAATSSEMIPTPTLPEPISAGVATFAEERGGRPLRTSPWPYLLLIMLLCGEWVARRRTGLR
;
A
#
# COMPACT_ATOMS: atom_id res chain seq x y z
N ARG A 1 -4.23 -33.97 13.49
CA ARG A 1 -4.48 -32.67 14.17
C ARG A 1 -3.35 -31.69 13.82
N LEU A 2 -3.25 -31.29 12.55
CA LEU A 2 -2.12 -30.49 12.04
C LEU A 2 -2.49 -29.00 11.82
N TRP A 3 -3.76 -28.65 12.01
CA TRP A 3 -4.32 -27.35 11.61
C TRP A 3 -4.50 -26.37 12.78
N SER A 4 -4.28 -26.78 14.03
CA SER A 4 -4.42 -25.89 15.20
C SER A 4 -3.21 -24.98 15.42
N GLY A 5 -2.07 -25.26 14.77
CA GLY A 5 -0.87 -24.41 14.88
C GLY A 5 -0.94 -23.14 14.03
N VAL A 6 -1.64 -23.18 12.89
CA VAL A 6 -1.74 -22.03 11.97
C VAL A 6 -2.67 -20.95 12.52
N ALA A 7 -3.78 -21.35 13.15
CA ALA A 7 -4.72 -20.39 13.75
C ALA A 7 -4.10 -19.63 14.94
N GLY A 8 -3.21 -20.29 15.71
CA GLY A 8 -2.54 -19.65 16.84
C GLY A 8 -1.61 -18.50 16.44
N TRP A 9 -1.02 -18.56 15.24
CA TRP A 9 -0.16 -17.48 14.73
C TRP A 9 -0.96 -16.25 14.28
N VAL A 10 -2.18 -16.44 13.77
CA VAL A 10 -3.06 -15.33 13.36
C VAL A 10 -3.66 -14.61 14.57
N LEU A 11 -3.82 -15.29 15.70
CA LEU A 11 -4.46 -14.76 16.91
C LEU A 11 -3.46 -14.26 17.98
N ALA A 12 -2.16 -14.49 17.79
CA ALA A 12 -1.14 -14.13 18.80
C ALA A 12 -0.63 -12.69 18.71
N ASP A 13 -1.06 -11.90 17.72
CA ASP A 13 -0.55 -10.55 17.48
C ASP A 13 -1.50 -9.45 18.00
N ASP A 14 -2.02 -9.65 19.21
CA ASP A 14 -2.86 -8.65 19.90
C ASP A 14 -2.15 -8.03 21.12
N SER A 15 -0.85 -8.29 21.27
CA SER A 15 0.01 -7.37 22.03
C SER A 15 0.23 -6.14 21.16
N MET A 16 -0.73 -5.21 21.17
CA MET A 16 -0.65 -3.90 20.53
C MET A 16 0.61 -3.18 21.01
N VAL A 17 1.73 -3.39 20.31
CA VAL A 17 2.87 -2.48 20.35
C VAL A 17 2.29 -1.11 19.99
N PRO A 18 2.50 -0.06 20.83
CA PRO A 18 2.03 1.27 20.51
C PRO A 18 2.49 1.61 19.09
N PRO A 19 1.58 1.91 18.16
CA PRO A 19 1.95 2.22 16.78
C PRO A 19 3.02 3.31 16.79
N GLU A 20 4.15 3.02 16.16
CA GLU A 20 5.29 3.92 16.05
C GLU A 20 4.85 5.33 15.60
N PRO A 21 5.36 6.42 16.22
CA PRO A 21 5.03 7.78 15.83
C PRO A 21 5.26 8.02 14.34
N ARG A 22 4.21 8.35 13.60
CA ARG A 22 4.28 8.49 12.14
C ARG A 22 3.36 9.58 11.62
N PRO A 23 3.67 10.18 10.46
CA PRO A 23 2.72 11.04 9.78
C PRO A 23 1.46 10.25 9.39
N ALA A 24 0.30 10.91 9.38
CA ALA A 24 -0.97 10.28 9.05
C ALA A 24 -1.03 9.77 7.59
N GLN A 25 -0.24 10.40 6.71
CA GLN A 25 -0.04 10.03 5.32
C GLN A 25 1.42 10.28 4.92
N TRP A 26 1.89 9.61 3.87
CA TRP A 26 3.28 9.76 3.39
C TRP A 26 3.44 10.88 2.37
N VAL A 27 2.34 11.31 1.76
CA VAL A 27 2.27 12.39 0.78
C VAL A 27 1.11 13.27 1.18
N PHE A 28 1.37 14.55 1.45
CA PHE A 28 0.35 15.56 1.76
C PHE A 28 0.13 16.45 0.55
N ASP A 29 -1.10 16.88 0.32
CA ASP A 29 -1.39 17.86 -0.71
C ASP A 29 -0.87 19.25 -0.33
N ARG A 30 -0.62 20.09 -1.34
CA ARG A 30 -0.24 21.49 -1.11
C ARG A 30 -1.38 22.20 -0.36
N GLY A 31 -1.05 22.77 0.80
CA GLY A 31 -2.00 23.55 1.60
C GLY A 31 -2.67 22.73 2.70
N ASP A 32 -2.54 21.40 2.66
CA ASP A 32 -3.04 20.54 3.72
C ASP A 32 -2.13 20.60 4.96
N PRO A 33 -2.73 20.52 6.16
CA PRO A 33 -1.96 20.42 7.38
C PRO A 33 -1.24 19.07 7.46
N VAL A 34 0.03 19.09 7.86
CA VAL A 34 0.79 17.88 8.16
C VAL A 34 0.34 17.35 9.51
N VAL A 35 -0.44 16.27 9.49
CA VAL A 35 -1.02 15.62 10.67
C VAL A 35 -0.20 14.38 11.05
N TRP A 36 -0.03 14.18 12.34
CA TRP A 36 0.71 13.10 12.97
C TRP A 36 -0.21 12.18 13.75
N SER A 37 0.08 10.88 13.66
CA SER A 37 -0.51 9.85 14.49
C SER A 37 0.48 9.47 15.58
N LEU A 38 0.14 9.83 16.82
CA LEU A 38 0.94 9.58 18.01
C LEU A 38 0.12 8.69 18.93
N GLN A 39 0.31 7.38 18.80
CA GLN A 39 -0.43 6.39 19.58
C GLN A 39 0.36 6.03 20.84
N GLY A 40 -0.33 5.82 21.96
CA GLY A 40 0.29 5.52 23.25
C GLY A 40 -0.18 6.46 24.37
N ASP A 41 0.19 6.11 25.60
CA ASP A 41 -0.07 6.90 26.79
C ASP A 41 0.53 8.31 26.66
N SER A 42 0.06 9.24 27.50
CA SER A 42 0.27 10.70 27.47
C SER A 42 1.73 11.20 27.56
N ALA A 43 2.72 10.38 27.22
CA ALA A 43 4.13 10.72 27.11
C ALA A 43 4.39 11.76 26.01
N GLY A 44 5.41 12.60 26.25
CA GLY A 44 5.90 13.56 25.27
C GLY A 44 6.68 12.88 24.14
N VAL A 45 6.32 13.19 22.90
CA VAL A 45 7.05 12.78 21.68
C VAL A 45 7.55 14.04 20.98
N ARG A 46 8.87 14.19 20.88
CA ARG A 46 9.49 15.27 20.12
C ARG A 46 9.60 14.85 18.65
N ILE A 47 9.05 15.65 17.77
CA ILE A 47 9.11 15.48 16.32
C ILE A 47 10.02 16.55 15.74
N ASN A 48 11.15 16.13 15.19
CA ASN A 48 12.06 16.97 14.43
C ASN A 48 11.86 16.69 12.94
N VAL A 49 11.54 17.72 12.16
CA VAL A 49 11.38 17.64 10.70
C VAL A 49 12.44 18.48 10.03
N GLN A 50 13.08 17.89 9.02
CA GLN A 50 14.17 18.48 8.26
C GLN A 50 13.84 18.49 6.77
N ARG A 51 14.34 19.51 6.08
CA ARG A 51 14.37 19.61 4.63
C ARG A 51 15.81 19.80 4.20
N GLY A 52 16.40 18.77 3.59
CA GLY A 52 17.86 18.72 3.41
C GLY A 52 18.54 18.77 4.78
N ASP A 53 19.47 19.71 4.96
CA ASP A 53 20.21 19.89 6.22
C ASP A 53 19.56 20.91 7.18
N SER A 54 18.41 21.49 6.81
CA SER A 54 17.74 22.52 7.61
C SER A 54 16.59 21.92 8.42
N VAL A 55 16.57 22.18 9.72
CA VAL A 55 15.41 21.89 10.58
C VAL A 55 14.30 22.90 10.28
N VAL A 56 13.16 22.39 9.84
CA VAL A 56 11.98 23.22 9.48
C VAL A 56 10.90 23.19 10.57
N ALA A 57 10.88 22.15 11.40
CA ALA A 57 10.02 22.06 12.56
C ALA A 57 10.69 21.25 13.67
N ASP A 58 10.56 21.70 14.91
CA ASP A 58 10.91 20.94 16.10
C ASP A 58 9.80 21.17 17.12
N THR A 59 9.00 20.15 17.40
CA THR A 59 7.79 20.28 18.21
C THR A 59 7.64 19.10 19.15
N LEU A 60 7.30 19.40 20.40
CA LEU A 60 6.96 18.39 21.41
C LEU A 60 5.45 18.22 21.43
N PHE A 61 4.99 17.03 21.08
CA PHE A 61 3.58 16.65 21.12
C PHE A 61 3.31 15.72 22.30
N ARG A 62 2.05 15.71 22.77
CA ARG A 62 1.58 14.73 23.74
C ARG A 62 0.96 13.54 23.00
N GLY A 63 1.38 12.33 23.36
CA GLY A 63 0.80 11.08 22.84
C GLY A 63 -0.69 10.93 23.14
N GLY A 64 -1.38 10.11 22.34
CA GLY A 64 -2.79 9.77 22.51
C GLY A 64 -3.76 10.62 21.70
N THR A 65 -3.28 11.56 20.87
CA THR A 65 -4.11 12.40 19.99
C THR A 65 -3.46 12.63 18.65
N SER A 66 -4.27 12.93 17.62
CA SER A 66 -3.77 13.46 16.36
C SER A 66 -3.29 14.90 16.56
N GLN A 67 -2.07 15.18 16.11
CA GLN A 67 -1.41 16.48 16.29
C GLN A 67 -1.00 17.03 14.93
N SER A 68 -0.96 18.35 14.78
CA SER A 68 -0.64 18.98 13.49
C SER A 68 0.56 19.89 13.61
N LEU A 69 1.46 19.83 12.62
CA LEU A 69 2.53 20.80 12.40
C LEU A 69 2.08 21.99 11.54
N GLY A 70 0.79 22.05 11.18
CA GLY A 70 0.26 23.05 10.26
C GLY A 70 0.65 22.80 8.81
N VAL A 71 0.50 23.83 7.98
CA VAL A 71 0.78 23.78 6.55
C VAL A 71 2.27 23.95 6.30
N MET A 72 2.84 23.06 5.48
CA MET A 72 4.24 23.09 5.10
C MET A 72 4.38 23.38 3.60
N ALA A 73 5.49 23.99 3.20
CA ALA A 73 5.75 24.25 1.78
C ALA A 73 6.00 22.93 1.01
N PRO A 74 5.75 22.87 -0.31
CA PRO A 74 6.03 21.68 -1.09
C PRO A 74 7.48 21.20 -1.03
N GLY A 75 7.67 19.89 -1.04
CA GLY A 75 8.98 19.23 -1.10
C GLY A 75 9.10 18.03 -0.14
N LEU A 76 10.25 17.36 -0.26
CA LEU A 76 10.58 16.17 0.51
C LEU A 76 11.16 16.52 1.88
N TYR A 77 10.64 15.87 2.92
CA TYR A 77 11.06 16.03 4.30
C TYR A 77 11.58 14.72 4.88
N SER A 78 12.57 14.82 5.76
CA SER A 78 12.95 13.75 6.69
C SER A 78 12.45 14.09 8.08
N TYR A 79 12.11 13.07 8.86
CA TYR A 79 11.71 13.27 10.25
C TYR A 79 12.43 12.31 11.18
N ARG A 80 12.58 12.74 12.43
CA ARG A 80 12.97 11.92 13.57
C ARG A 80 11.98 12.18 14.70
N ALA A 81 11.33 11.13 15.18
CA ALA A 81 10.55 11.13 16.39
C ALA A 81 11.37 10.57 17.54
N SER A 82 11.40 11.25 18.67
CA SER A 82 12.05 10.78 19.88
C SER A 82 11.16 10.93 21.10
N SER A 83 11.35 10.08 22.11
CA SER A 83 10.74 10.28 23.42
C SER A 83 11.28 11.57 24.06
N GLU A 84 10.60 12.04 25.10
CA GLU A 84 11.08 13.17 25.91
C GLU A 84 12.47 12.91 26.53
N ALA A 85 12.80 11.64 26.80
CA ALA A 85 14.12 11.20 27.26
C ALA A 85 15.19 11.15 26.16
N GLY A 86 14.81 11.42 24.90
CA GLY A 86 15.71 11.45 23.74
C GLY A 86 15.93 10.10 23.06
N GLU A 87 15.21 9.06 23.45
CA GLU A 87 15.23 7.77 22.76
C GLU A 87 14.57 7.92 21.39
N VAL A 88 15.22 7.42 20.33
CA VAL A 88 14.66 7.50 18.97
C VAL A 88 13.54 6.48 18.85
N LEU A 89 12.31 6.96 18.64
CA LEU A 89 11.13 6.14 18.48
C LEU A 89 10.87 5.81 17.01
N ALA A 90 11.11 6.77 16.11
CA ALA A 90 10.85 6.61 14.69
C ALA A 90 11.73 7.51 13.81
N VAL A 91 12.02 7.07 12.60
CA VAL A 91 12.68 7.87 11.57
C VAL A 91 12.06 7.56 10.22
N GLY A 92 11.82 8.58 9.42
CA GLY A 92 11.25 8.37 8.09
C GLY A 92 11.29 9.60 7.21
N ARG A 93 10.52 9.54 6.13
CA ARG A 93 10.38 10.63 5.16
C ARG A 93 8.93 10.76 4.74
N PHE A 94 8.53 11.97 4.41
CA PHE A 94 7.24 12.27 3.80
C PHE A 94 7.40 13.40 2.78
N ASP A 95 6.47 13.49 1.85
CA ASP A 95 6.46 14.51 0.80
C ASP A 95 5.27 15.46 0.97
N VAL A 96 5.45 16.72 0.57
CA VAL A 96 4.36 17.65 0.37
C VAL A 96 4.31 17.96 -1.12
N ALA A 97 3.23 17.53 -1.78
CA ALA A 97 3.09 17.62 -3.20
C ALA A 97 3.19 19.07 -3.69
N ALA A 98 3.87 19.27 -4.82
CA ALA A 98 3.89 20.56 -5.48
C ALA A 98 2.54 20.90 -6.11
N THR A 99 1.71 19.92 -6.44
CA THR A 99 0.41 20.13 -7.10
C THR A 99 -0.70 19.82 -6.10
N SER A 100 -1.76 20.64 -6.08
CA SER A 100 -2.96 20.31 -5.31
C SER A 100 -3.75 19.22 -6.05
N SER A 101 -4.34 18.29 -5.31
CA SER A 101 -5.26 17.28 -5.86
C SER A 101 -6.49 17.88 -6.53
N GLU A 102 -6.83 19.15 -6.27
CA GLU A 102 -7.88 19.88 -7.02
C GLU A 102 -7.57 20.03 -8.52
N MET A 103 -6.30 19.94 -8.92
CA MET A 103 -5.91 19.97 -10.33
C MET A 103 -5.95 18.58 -11.00
N ILE A 104 -6.29 17.52 -10.24
CA ILE A 104 -6.44 16.17 -10.77
C ILE A 104 -7.93 15.96 -11.10
N PRO A 105 -8.30 15.72 -12.37
CA PRO A 105 -9.69 15.42 -12.72
C PRO A 105 -10.18 14.20 -11.93
N THR A 106 -11.31 14.32 -11.25
CA THR A 106 -11.95 13.19 -10.58
C THR A 106 -12.18 12.08 -11.62
N PRO A 107 -11.73 10.83 -11.39
CA PRO A 107 -11.99 9.74 -12.31
C PRO A 107 -13.51 9.55 -12.42
N THR A 108 -14.08 9.94 -13.54
CA THR A 108 -15.47 9.59 -13.86
C THR A 108 -15.51 8.08 -14.06
N LEU A 109 -16.25 7.36 -13.20
CA LEU A 109 -16.58 5.97 -13.51
C LEU A 109 -17.26 5.95 -14.88
N PRO A 110 -16.81 5.12 -15.83
CA PRO A 110 -17.54 4.95 -17.07
C PRO A 110 -18.95 4.49 -16.72
N GLU A 111 -19.97 5.18 -17.24
CA GLU A 111 -21.34 4.70 -17.14
C GLU A 111 -21.38 3.26 -17.65
N PRO A 112 -22.10 2.35 -16.96
CA PRO A 112 -22.27 1.01 -17.47
C PRO A 112 -22.93 1.13 -18.83
N ILE A 113 -22.18 0.80 -19.88
CA ILE A 113 -22.69 0.71 -21.25
C ILE A 113 -23.82 -0.31 -21.17
N SER A 114 -25.07 0.16 -21.22
CA SER A 114 -26.23 -0.72 -21.39
C SER A 114 -25.90 -1.57 -22.61
N ALA A 115 -25.80 -2.88 -22.40
CA ALA A 115 -25.58 -3.85 -23.45
C ALA A 115 -26.81 -3.85 -24.37
N GLY A 116 -26.90 -2.86 -25.24
CA GLY A 116 -27.60 -3.01 -26.51
C GLY A 116 -26.91 -4.18 -27.20
N VAL A 117 -27.69 -5.19 -27.57
CA VAL A 117 -27.23 -6.34 -28.33
C VAL A 117 -26.58 -5.81 -29.61
N ALA A 118 -25.27 -5.62 -29.55
CA ALA A 118 -24.45 -5.36 -30.72
C ALA A 118 -24.47 -6.67 -31.50
N THR A 119 -25.22 -6.71 -32.59
CA THR A 119 -24.96 -7.65 -33.67
C THR A 119 -23.54 -7.36 -34.15
N PHE A 120 -22.58 -8.12 -33.63
CA PHE A 120 -21.19 -8.04 -34.03
C PHE A 120 -21.10 -8.38 -35.52
N ALA A 121 -20.89 -7.36 -36.35
CA ALA A 121 -20.31 -7.57 -37.66
C ALA A 121 -18.93 -8.22 -37.45
N GLU A 122 -18.72 -9.36 -38.10
CA GLU A 122 -17.54 -10.21 -38.01
C GLU A 122 -16.33 -9.50 -38.63
N GLU A 123 -15.71 -8.59 -37.89
CA GLU A 123 -14.36 -8.12 -38.20
C GLU A 123 -13.39 -9.26 -37.92
N ARG A 124 -12.71 -9.72 -38.98
CA ARG A 124 -11.65 -10.75 -39.00
C ARG A 124 -10.37 -10.30 -38.26
N GLY A 125 -10.50 -9.87 -37.01
CA GLY A 125 -9.40 -9.66 -36.07
C GLY A 125 -9.45 -10.76 -35.01
N GLY A 126 -8.77 -11.88 -35.26
CA GLY A 126 -8.79 -13.04 -34.37
C GLY A 126 -8.44 -12.66 -32.92
N ARG A 127 -9.29 -13.08 -31.97
CA ARG A 127 -9.07 -12.86 -30.53
C ARG A 127 -7.68 -13.36 -30.13
N PRO A 128 -6.88 -12.59 -29.37
CA PRO A 128 -5.55 -13.01 -28.95
C PRO A 128 -5.59 -14.38 -28.26
N LEU A 129 -4.70 -15.32 -28.64
CA LEU A 129 -4.69 -16.70 -28.10
C LEU A 129 -4.66 -16.76 -26.57
N ARG A 130 -4.06 -15.75 -25.91
CA ARG A 130 -4.03 -15.61 -24.44
C ARG A 130 -5.40 -15.48 -23.78
N THR A 131 -6.44 -15.06 -24.52
CA THR A 131 -7.81 -14.94 -23.99
C THR A 131 -8.61 -16.22 -24.12
N SER A 132 -8.07 -17.24 -24.80
CA SER A 132 -8.70 -18.54 -24.92
C SER A 132 -8.04 -19.53 -23.96
N PRO A 133 -8.80 -20.23 -23.09
CA PRO A 133 -8.24 -21.26 -22.21
C PRO A 133 -7.88 -22.55 -22.96
N TRP A 134 -8.41 -22.73 -24.17
CA TRP A 134 -8.30 -23.95 -24.96
C TRP A 134 -6.86 -24.40 -25.28
N PRO A 135 -5.95 -23.52 -25.76
CA PRO A 135 -4.55 -23.92 -25.99
C PRO A 135 -3.85 -24.43 -24.73
N TYR A 136 -4.15 -23.86 -23.56
CA TYR A 136 -3.58 -24.31 -22.29
C TYR A 136 -4.11 -25.68 -21.88
N LEU A 137 -5.42 -25.93 -22.03
CA LEU A 137 -6.02 -27.24 -21.75
C LEU A 137 -5.46 -28.34 -22.65
N LEU A 138 -5.21 -28.03 -23.92
CA LEU A 138 -4.62 -28.99 -24.87
C LEU A 138 -3.18 -29.34 -24.45
N LEU A 139 -2.36 -28.34 -24.10
CA LEU A 139 -1.01 -28.57 -23.58
C LEU A 139 -1.01 -29.41 -22.29
N ILE A 140 -1.91 -29.11 -21.35
CA ILE A 140 -2.04 -29.89 -20.10
C ILE A 140 -2.42 -31.34 -20.41
N MET A 141 -3.40 -31.57 -21.29
CA MET A 141 -3.80 -32.93 -21.69
C MET A 141 -2.66 -33.70 -22.37
N LEU A 142 -1.87 -33.02 -23.21
CA LEU A 142 -0.75 -33.64 -23.92
C LEU A 142 0.38 -33.99 -22.95
N LEU A 143 0.69 -33.09 -22.01
CA LEU A 143 1.67 -33.33 -20.94
C LEU A 143 1.24 -34.47 -20.00
N CYS A 144 -0.03 -34.48 -19.57
CA CYS A 144 -0.57 -35.56 -18.75
C CYS A 144 -0.58 -36.89 -19.51
N GLY A 145 -0.97 -36.87 -20.78
CA GLY A 145 -0.96 -38.04 -21.65
C GLY A 145 0.44 -38.60 -21.83
N GLU A 146 1.42 -37.73 -22.10
CA GLU A 146 2.83 -38.11 -22.20
C GLU A 146 3.36 -38.69 -20.88
N TRP A 147 3.04 -38.08 -19.75
CA TRP A 147 3.46 -38.57 -18.44
C TRP A 147 2.88 -39.96 -18.13
N VAL A 148 1.59 -40.18 -18.44
CA VAL A 148 0.94 -41.49 -18.30
C VAL A 148 1.54 -42.51 -19.27
N ALA A 149 1.85 -42.11 -20.50
CA ALA A 149 2.49 -42.97 -21.49
C ALA A 149 3.89 -43.40 -21.01
N ARG A 150 4.74 -42.47 -20.58
CA ARG A 150 6.08 -42.76 -20.01
C ARG A 150 6.01 -43.69 -18.81
N ARG A 151 5.05 -43.47 -17.90
CA ARG A 151 4.85 -44.34 -16.74
C ARG A 151 4.44 -45.76 -17.12
N ARG A 152 3.70 -45.94 -18.22
CA ARG A 152 3.23 -47.24 -18.71
C ARG A 152 4.25 -47.97 -19.57
N THR A 153 5.08 -47.25 -20.34
CA THR A 153 6.10 -47.83 -21.22
C THR A 153 7.44 -48.06 -20.53
N GLY A 154 7.58 -47.65 -19.26
CA GLY A 154 8.75 -47.97 -18.43
C GLY A 154 10.06 -47.33 -18.89
N LEU A 155 9.98 -46.31 -19.75
CA LEU A 155 11.14 -45.53 -20.15
C LEU A 155 11.42 -44.49 -19.07
N ARG A 156 12.54 -44.71 -18.35
CA ARG A 156 13.16 -43.70 -17.49
C ARG A 156 13.79 -42.60 -18.33
#